data_AF-A0A7Y5PYT7-F1
#
_entry.id   AF-A0A7Y5PYT7-F1
#
_cell.length_a   1.000
_cell.length_b   1.000
_cell.length_c   1.000
_cell.angle_alpha   90.00
_cell.angle_beta   90.00
_cell.angle_gamma   90.00
#
_symmetry.space_group_name_H-M   'P 1'
#
loop_
_entity.id
_entity.type
_entity.pdbx_description
1 polymer ?
#
loop_
_entity_poly.entity_id
_entity_poly.type
_entity_poly.pdbx_seq_one_letter_code
_entity_poly.pdbx_strand_id
1 'polypeptide(L)'
;MHLKKLVLLLLAVGGLVALAWWQKGLDDKSRDEANAALLPGFDRARVRALRVENLERSLTLRIERAPGKEWRIVDPVDFPAELAVIEVLLDALSTQHARPAPDADAAKLSLDPPRVIVQVEEEVGGSLLKRQVEIGAVDLGDQWVYARVDGRIFRTERGLDSTLERDLPDWRSRFVLTLSPRQVIEVHRSGSILYSPEDPEEDLSFAALLDGHWTSTLPFQAELSDGAMERLLVSAATLRAHGFVDAPGPLAGYGLDPARIRVELQQADGRREVLLLAKEPLGELWYAAREGSPNVFRVAAESVLAIAPPTPTLIERELVRAPLDSVQSFDLRLGARTTTFERAERGWRVKAREGERELLSGDSADSQLVADALGLLDRARVDDFAFGRSLAPSEIQAGFVVRTVDDEQGGELGPLVRTADGVEALLFRRNGDALASYVTPELLELCRREPDSWRSLDLHKVPEIELARIELASGPAQRAYARDDKGRWLRMGTTLEAREFAKLVDGLVTARAVELYRRGDETPTEAITVRLVRYTGTALEYQLGRWKSPQGEVVAVYRTGERFARVKPELHAALSALLSAE
;
A
#
# COMPACT_ATOMS: atom_id res chain seq x y z
N MET A 1 88.74 4.59 12.10
CA MET A 1 87.96 4.90 13.32
C MET A 1 86.43 4.76 13.17
N HIS A 2 85.89 4.54 11.95
CA HIS A 2 84.45 4.56 11.70
C HIS A 2 83.72 3.20 11.84
N LEU A 3 84.42 2.07 11.63
CA LEU A 3 83.78 0.74 11.68
C LEU A 3 83.31 0.35 13.08
N LYS A 4 84.09 0.66 14.13
CA LYS A 4 83.69 0.39 15.53
C LYS A 4 82.46 1.19 15.95
N LYS A 5 82.33 2.44 15.47
CA LYS A 5 81.17 3.29 15.74
C LYS A 5 79.93 2.78 14.98
N LEU A 6 80.10 2.29 13.74
CA LEU A 6 79.02 1.69 12.95
C LEU A 6 78.49 0.41 13.59
N VAL A 7 79.36 -0.46 14.08
CA VAL A 7 78.97 -1.71 14.76
C VAL A 7 78.23 -1.43 16.07
N LEU A 8 78.70 -0.45 16.85
CA LEU A 8 78.01 -0.01 18.07
C LEU A 8 76.62 0.57 17.78
N LEU A 9 76.49 1.36 16.70
CA LEU A 9 75.20 1.90 16.27
C LEU A 9 74.24 0.79 15.83
N LEU A 10 74.70 -0.19 15.05
CA LEU A 10 73.89 -1.33 14.61
C LEU A 10 73.43 -2.20 15.78
N LEU A 11 74.28 -2.41 16.79
CA LEU A 11 73.90 -3.12 18.02
C LEU A 11 72.87 -2.34 18.84
N ALA A 12 73.02 -1.02 18.93
CA ALA A 12 72.04 -0.17 19.63
C ALA A 12 70.68 -0.15 18.90
N VAL A 13 70.68 -0.04 17.58
CA VAL A 13 69.46 -0.09 16.76
C VAL A 13 68.82 -1.47 16.83
N GLY A 14 69.61 -2.55 16.73
CA GLY A 14 69.12 -3.92 16.89
C GLY A 14 68.51 -4.17 18.27
N GLY A 15 69.13 -3.64 19.33
CA GLY A 15 68.60 -3.67 20.69
C GLY A 15 67.28 -2.91 20.83
N LEU A 16 67.16 -1.72 20.24
CA LEU A 16 65.93 -0.93 20.25
C LEU A 16 64.80 -1.59 19.45
N VAL A 17 65.10 -2.22 18.31
CA VAL A 17 64.10 -2.96 17.52
C VAL A 17 63.62 -4.20 18.27
N ALA A 18 64.52 -4.95 18.92
CA ALA A 18 64.15 -6.09 19.74
C ALA A 18 63.30 -5.68 20.95
N LEU A 19 63.62 -4.54 21.58
CA LEU A 19 62.87 -4.00 22.71
C LEU A 19 61.48 -3.49 22.27
N ALA A 20 61.39 -2.83 21.11
CA ALA A 20 60.13 -2.40 20.52
C ALA A 20 59.23 -3.59 20.09
N TRP A 21 59.81 -4.67 19.55
CA TRP A 21 59.07 -5.90 19.24
C TRP A 21 58.59 -6.62 20.50
N TRP A 22 59.42 -6.66 21.55
CA TRP A 22 59.03 -7.23 22.83
C TRP A 22 57.92 -6.42 23.51
N GLN A 23 58.02 -5.09 23.47
CA GLN A 23 57.01 -4.18 23.99
C GLN A 23 55.70 -4.27 23.17
N LYS A 24 55.78 -4.39 21.84
CA LYS A 24 54.61 -4.62 21.00
C LYS A 24 53.95 -5.98 21.25
N GLY A 25 54.73 -7.04 21.50
CA GLY A 25 54.19 -8.35 21.87
C GLY A 25 53.55 -8.37 23.27
N LEU A 26 54.04 -7.55 24.19
CA LEU A 26 53.41 -7.31 25.50
C LEU A 26 52.13 -6.48 25.35
N ASP A 27 52.13 -5.45 24.50
CA ASP A 27 50.94 -4.63 24.21
C ASP A 27 49.86 -5.42 23.48
N ASP A 28 50.21 -6.24 22.49
CA ASP A 28 49.25 -7.09 21.75
C ASP A 28 48.64 -8.15 22.69
N LYS A 29 49.43 -8.82 23.54
CA LYS A 29 48.89 -9.71 24.59
C LYS A 29 48.00 -8.97 25.57
N SER A 30 48.39 -7.77 25.99
CA SER A 30 47.58 -6.95 26.89
C SER A 30 46.29 -6.47 26.25
N ARG A 31 46.27 -6.24 24.92
CA ARG A 31 45.07 -5.89 24.14
C ARG A 31 44.16 -7.09 23.91
N ASP A 32 44.72 -8.26 23.64
CA ASP A 32 43.99 -9.52 23.50
C ASP A 32 43.34 -9.93 24.84
N GLU A 33 44.06 -9.78 25.96
CA GLU A 33 43.53 -9.98 27.31
C GLU A 33 42.53 -8.89 27.73
N ALA A 34 42.65 -7.67 27.20
CA ALA A 34 41.74 -6.56 27.47
C ALA A 34 40.41 -6.62 26.68
N ASN A 35 40.30 -7.52 25.69
CA ASN A 35 39.14 -7.68 24.80
C ASN A 35 38.61 -9.13 24.78
N ALA A 36 38.91 -9.95 25.78
CA ALA A 36 38.41 -11.32 25.84
C ALA A 36 36.88 -11.34 26.04
N ALA A 37 36.20 -12.33 25.47
CA ALA A 37 34.77 -12.56 25.72
C ALA A 37 34.52 -12.98 27.18
N LEU A 38 33.50 -12.43 27.82
CA LEU A 38 33.12 -12.78 29.20
C LEU A 38 32.75 -14.27 29.33
N LEU A 39 32.06 -14.82 28.33
CA LEU A 39 31.68 -16.23 28.25
C LEU A 39 32.26 -16.88 26.98
N PRO A 40 33.50 -17.41 27.03
CA PRO A 40 34.12 -18.04 25.86
C PRO A 40 33.29 -19.19 25.30
N GLY A 41 33.02 -19.14 23.98
CA GLY A 41 32.28 -20.17 23.26
C GLY A 41 30.78 -20.23 23.59
N PHE A 42 30.22 -19.19 24.22
CA PHE A 42 28.78 -19.02 24.38
C PHE A 42 28.09 -18.87 23.03
N ASP A 43 26.94 -19.54 22.86
CA ASP A 43 26.10 -19.40 21.69
C ASP A 43 24.65 -19.25 22.13
N ARG A 44 24.12 -18.03 21.92
CA ARG A 44 22.76 -17.67 22.27
C ARG A 44 21.70 -18.57 21.65
N ALA A 45 21.95 -19.16 20.47
CA ALA A 45 20.99 -20.04 19.80
C ALA A 45 20.73 -21.33 20.58
N ARG A 46 21.72 -21.76 21.38
CA ARG A 46 21.67 -22.98 22.20
C ARG A 46 20.99 -22.78 23.55
N VAL A 47 20.67 -21.54 23.94
CA VAL A 47 20.09 -21.27 25.25
C VAL A 47 18.67 -21.82 25.34
N ARG A 48 18.41 -22.57 26.41
CA ARG A 48 17.13 -23.20 26.76
C ARG A 48 16.52 -22.63 28.03
N ALA A 49 17.34 -22.18 28.98
CA ALA A 49 16.86 -21.54 30.18
C ALA A 49 17.80 -20.44 30.67
N LEU A 50 17.21 -19.44 31.32
CA LEU A 50 17.86 -18.36 32.03
C LEU A 50 17.29 -18.33 33.44
N ARG A 51 18.14 -18.18 34.45
CA ARG A 51 17.73 -17.86 35.81
C ARG A 51 18.44 -16.59 36.23
N VAL A 52 17.69 -15.59 36.66
CA VAL A 52 18.23 -14.34 37.19
C VAL A 52 17.79 -14.20 38.64
N GLU A 53 18.76 -14.07 39.52
CA GLU A 53 18.56 -13.79 40.95
C GLU A 53 19.16 -12.42 41.26
N ASN A 54 18.31 -11.40 41.36
CA ASN A 54 18.70 -10.07 41.80
C ASN A 54 18.50 -9.96 43.32
N LEU A 55 19.59 -10.06 44.07
CA LEU A 55 19.57 -10.06 45.53
C LEU A 55 19.22 -8.67 46.10
N GLU A 56 19.61 -7.59 45.42
CA GLU A 56 19.28 -6.22 45.84
C GLU A 56 17.77 -5.94 45.78
N ARG A 57 17.09 -6.54 44.79
CA ARG A 57 15.65 -6.35 44.57
C ARG A 57 14.78 -7.50 45.08
N SER A 58 15.39 -8.52 45.69
CA SER A 58 14.69 -9.75 46.11
C SER A 58 13.86 -10.39 44.98
N LEU A 59 14.39 -10.34 43.75
CA LEU A 59 13.73 -10.88 42.55
C LEU A 59 14.47 -12.15 42.10
N THR A 60 13.74 -13.26 42.04
CA THR A 60 14.19 -14.48 41.37
C THR A 60 13.26 -14.76 40.21
N LEU A 61 13.83 -14.97 39.03
CA LEU A 61 13.07 -15.35 37.84
C LEU A 61 13.75 -16.52 37.13
N ARG A 62 12.93 -17.44 36.62
CA ARG A 62 13.36 -18.47 35.67
C ARG A 62 12.56 -18.33 34.39
N ILE A 63 13.29 -18.26 33.27
CA ILE A 63 12.73 -18.15 31.93
C ILE A 63 13.21 -19.36 31.12
N GLU A 64 12.28 -20.05 30.47
CA GLU A 64 12.56 -21.22 29.66
C GLU A 64 12.04 -21.06 28.23
N ARG A 65 12.70 -21.75 27.29
CA ARG A 65 12.25 -21.88 25.90
C ARG A 65 12.34 -23.33 25.46
N ALA A 66 11.17 -23.96 25.30
CA ALA A 66 11.08 -25.24 24.62
C ALA A 66 11.37 -25.10 23.11
N PRO A 67 11.90 -26.14 22.43
CA PRO A 67 12.16 -26.09 21.00
C PRO A 67 10.89 -25.71 20.21
N GLY A 68 11.00 -24.68 19.35
CA GLY A 68 9.89 -24.20 18.53
C GLY A 68 8.79 -23.44 19.29
N LYS A 69 8.99 -23.16 20.59
CA LYS A 69 8.06 -22.36 21.40
C LYS A 69 8.65 -21.00 21.77
N GLU A 70 7.77 -20.13 22.26
CA GLU A 70 8.12 -18.83 22.81
C GLU A 70 8.81 -18.95 24.16
N TRP A 71 9.55 -17.91 24.55
CA TRP A 71 10.10 -17.80 25.89
C TRP A 71 8.98 -17.59 26.91
N ARG A 72 9.02 -18.31 28.03
CA ARG A 72 8.10 -18.14 29.15
C ARG A 72 8.85 -17.99 30.45
N ILE A 73 8.39 -17.06 31.28
CA ILE A 73 8.68 -17.05 32.70
C ILE A 73 7.93 -18.25 33.29
N VAL A 74 8.62 -19.10 34.04
CA VAL A 74 8.05 -20.27 34.73
C VAL A 74 8.11 -20.15 36.25
N ASP A 75 8.88 -19.18 36.75
CA ASP A 75 9.01 -18.82 38.17
C ASP A 75 9.30 -17.31 38.23
N PRO A 76 8.60 -16.50 39.06
CA PRO A 76 7.58 -16.90 40.03
C PRO A 76 6.16 -17.00 39.45
N VAL A 77 5.99 -16.67 38.18
CA VAL A 77 4.69 -16.69 37.48
C VAL A 77 4.82 -17.41 36.15
N ASP A 78 3.75 -18.08 35.73
CA ASP A 78 3.69 -18.70 34.39
C ASP A 78 3.19 -17.67 33.36
N PHE A 79 4.11 -17.02 32.65
CA PHE A 79 3.78 -15.87 31.79
C PHE A 79 4.67 -15.81 30.53
N PRO A 80 4.14 -15.44 29.34
CA PRO A 80 4.98 -15.20 28.16
C PRO A 80 6.03 -14.12 28.43
N ALA A 81 7.29 -14.37 28.10
CA ALA A 81 8.35 -13.42 28.39
C ALA A 81 8.52 -12.38 27.26
N GLU A 82 8.99 -11.18 27.59
CA GLU A 82 9.26 -10.11 26.64
C GLU A 82 10.51 -10.46 25.82
N LEU A 83 10.27 -10.87 24.56
CA LEU A 83 11.32 -11.35 23.67
C LEU A 83 12.42 -10.31 23.48
N ALA A 84 12.06 -9.03 23.33
CA ALA A 84 13.04 -7.97 23.14
C ALA A 84 14.01 -7.84 24.33
N VAL A 85 13.53 -8.00 25.56
CA VAL A 85 14.37 -7.94 26.76
C VAL A 85 15.28 -9.17 26.86
N ILE A 86 14.77 -10.35 26.51
CA ILE A 86 15.58 -11.57 26.47
C ILE A 86 16.68 -11.46 25.41
N GLU A 87 16.35 -11.00 24.21
CA GLU A 87 17.33 -10.82 23.13
C GLU A 87 18.43 -9.84 23.54
N VAL A 88 18.10 -8.74 24.23
CA VAL A 88 19.09 -7.81 24.78
C VAL A 88 20.00 -8.50 25.82
N LEU A 89 19.44 -9.31 26.73
CA LEU A 89 20.26 -10.06 27.70
C LEU A 89 21.18 -11.07 27.01
N LEU A 90 20.65 -11.84 26.05
CA LEU A 90 21.40 -12.85 25.31
C LEU A 90 22.49 -12.23 24.44
N ASP A 91 22.21 -11.08 23.82
CA ASP A 91 23.19 -10.32 23.04
C ASP A 91 24.30 -9.80 23.95
N ALA A 92 23.94 -9.15 25.08
CA ALA A 92 24.90 -8.71 26.08
C ALA A 92 25.82 -9.85 26.50
N LEU A 93 25.27 -11.00 26.91
CA LEU A 93 26.06 -12.18 27.30
C LEU A 93 26.96 -12.73 26.17
N SER A 94 26.59 -12.54 24.91
CA SER A 94 27.34 -13.03 23.75
C SER A 94 28.47 -12.10 23.30
N THR A 95 28.28 -10.79 23.41
CA THR A 95 29.22 -9.78 22.87
C THR A 95 30.07 -9.14 23.95
N GLN A 96 29.81 -9.45 25.22
CA GLN A 96 30.43 -8.79 26.35
C GLN A 96 31.97 -8.93 26.35
N HIS A 97 32.68 -7.80 26.33
CA HIS A 97 34.11 -7.77 26.58
C HIS A 97 34.40 -7.75 28.08
N ALA A 98 35.46 -8.46 28.47
CA ALA A 98 35.87 -8.62 29.85
C ALA A 98 37.38 -8.31 30.00
N ARG A 99 37.69 -7.45 30.96
CA ARG A 99 39.07 -7.17 31.38
C ARG A 99 39.33 -7.87 32.71
N PRO A 100 40.34 -8.74 32.83
CA PRO A 100 40.69 -9.36 34.10
C PRO A 100 40.96 -8.33 35.21
N ALA A 101 40.49 -8.61 36.43
CA ALA A 101 40.77 -7.82 37.63
C ALA A 101 41.28 -8.74 38.78
N PRO A 102 42.47 -9.36 38.61
CA PRO A 102 42.94 -10.48 39.43
C PRO A 102 43.29 -10.14 40.89
N ASP A 103 43.48 -8.87 41.24
CA ASP A 103 43.85 -8.41 42.59
C ASP A 103 42.69 -7.76 43.35
N ALA A 104 41.46 -7.90 42.85
CA ALA A 104 40.31 -7.22 43.42
C ALA A 104 39.68 -8.02 44.58
N ASP A 105 39.37 -7.32 45.66
CA ASP A 105 38.69 -7.86 46.85
C ASP A 105 37.19 -8.03 46.56
N ALA A 106 36.73 -9.29 46.48
CA ALA A 106 35.35 -9.63 46.13
C ALA A 106 34.31 -8.96 47.04
N ALA A 107 34.59 -8.83 48.35
CA ALA A 107 33.66 -8.21 49.29
C ALA A 107 33.52 -6.70 49.00
N LYS A 108 34.63 -6.01 48.71
CA LYS A 108 34.60 -4.57 48.35
C LYS A 108 33.91 -4.30 47.02
N LEU A 109 33.90 -5.30 46.13
CA LEU A 109 33.25 -5.22 44.83
C LEU A 109 31.80 -5.70 44.84
N SER A 110 31.20 -5.98 46.01
CA SER A 110 29.83 -6.54 46.09
C SER A 110 29.69 -7.83 45.27
N LEU A 111 30.71 -8.70 45.31
CA LEU A 111 30.71 -10.06 44.78
C LEU A 111 30.66 -11.12 45.90
N ASP A 112 30.62 -10.69 47.17
CA ASP A 112 30.45 -11.57 48.34
C ASP A 112 29.57 -10.86 49.40
N PRO A 113 28.23 -10.96 49.30
CA PRO A 113 27.46 -11.64 48.24
C PRO A 113 27.42 -10.83 46.92
N PRO A 114 27.20 -11.47 45.76
CA PRO A 114 26.96 -10.78 44.49
C PRO A 114 25.63 -10.01 44.49
N ARG A 115 25.54 -8.91 43.73
CA ARG A 115 24.29 -8.14 43.55
C ARG A 115 23.27 -8.92 42.72
N VAL A 116 23.72 -9.51 41.61
CA VAL A 116 22.89 -10.33 40.71
C VAL A 116 23.62 -11.61 40.32
N ILE A 117 22.91 -12.72 40.24
CA ILE A 117 23.40 -13.99 39.69
C ILE A 117 22.59 -14.32 38.45
N VAL A 118 23.26 -14.53 37.32
CA VAL A 118 22.67 -15.03 36.08
C VAL A 118 23.19 -16.43 35.81
N GLN A 119 22.29 -17.40 35.73
CA GLN A 119 22.59 -18.75 35.29
C GLN A 119 22.00 -18.98 33.90
N VAL A 120 22.81 -19.51 32.99
CA VAL A 120 22.41 -19.81 31.62
C VAL A 120 22.58 -21.31 31.37
N GLU A 121 21.55 -21.94 30.80
CA GLU A 121 21.56 -23.35 30.42
C GLU A 121 21.58 -23.45 28.88
N GLU A 122 22.73 -23.86 28.32
CA GLU A 122 22.94 -24.09 26.88
C GLU A 122 22.83 -25.58 26.55
N GLU A 123 22.15 -25.93 25.46
CA GLU A 123 22.14 -27.29 24.93
C GLU A 123 23.37 -27.56 24.06
N VAL A 124 24.30 -28.40 24.53
CA VAL A 124 25.54 -28.75 23.82
C VAL A 124 25.66 -30.27 23.76
N GLY A 125 25.65 -30.83 22.55
CA GLY A 125 25.79 -32.28 22.35
C GLY A 125 24.72 -33.13 23.05
N GLY A 126 23.49 -32.60 23.19
CA GLY A 126 22.38 -33.27 23.88
C GLY A 126 22.42 -33.18 25.41
N SER A 127 23.37 -32.44 25.99
CA SER A 127 23.45 -32.17 27.44
C SER A 127 23.28 -30.68 27.72
N LEU A 128 22.79 -30.33 28.92
CA LEU A 128 22.69 -28.94 29.36
C LEU A 128 23.98 -28.49 30.04
N LEU A 129 24.73 -27.61 29.35
CA LEU A 129 25.87 -26.89 29.92
C LEU A 129 25.34 -25.71 30.74
N LYS A 130 25.68 -25.67 32.04
CA LYS A 130 25.34 -24.55 32.92
C LYS A 130 26.51 -23.60 33.06
N ARG A 131 26.26 -22.32 32.86
CA ARG A 131 27.22 -21.23 33.11
C ARG A 131 26.63 -20.23 34.09
N GLN A 132 27.47 -19.68 34.96
CA GLN A 132 27.06 -18.71 35.96
C GLN A 132 27.89 -17.42 35.80
N VAL A 133 27.20 -16.29 35.78
CA VAL A 133 27.78 -14.96 35.82
C VAL A 133 27.25 -14.26 37.07
N GLU A 134 28.15 -13.83 37.93
CA GLU A 134 27.82 -13.07 39.13
C GLU A 134 28.20 -11.62 38.90
N ILE A 135 27.30 -10.69 39.21
CA ILE A 135 27.46 -9.26 38.98
C ILE A 135 27.62 -8.56 40.31
N GLY A 136 28.62 -7.68 40.39
CA GLY A 136 28.94 -6.87 41.56
C GLY A 136 28.74 -5.38 41.31
N ALA A 137 29.47 -4.56 42.06
CA ALA A 137 29.34 -3.10 42.06
C ALA A 137 29.67 -2.49 40.70
N VAL A 138 29.07 -1.33 40.43
CA VAL A 138 29.44 -0.46 39.31
C VAL A 138 30.77 0.24 39.64
N ASP A 139 31.68 0.28 38.68
CA ASP A 139 33.00 0.92 38.84
C ASP A 139 32.90 2.46 38.75
N LEU A 140 33.90 3.17 39.30
CA LEU A 140 33.97 4.62 39.56
C LEU A 140 33.92 5.56 38.33
N GLY A 141 33.46 5.08 37.16
CA GLY A 141 33.25 5.87 35.96
C GLY A 141 31.94 5.56 35.23
N ASP A 142 31.02 4.81 35.86
CA ASP A 142 29.67 4.54 35.36
C ASP A 142 29.58 3.79 34.00
N GLN A 143 30.70 3.30 33.48
CA GLN A 143 30.78 2.55 32.21
C GLN A 143 31.06 1.05 32.38
N TRP A 144 31.53 0.64 33.56
CA TRP A 144 31.94 -0.74 33.82
C TRP A 144 31.24 -1.28 35.07
N VAL A 145 31.03 -2.58 35.08
CA VAL A 145 30.56 -3.35 36.25
C VAL A 145 31.55 -4.48 36.52
N TYR A 146 31.71 -4.85 37.78
CA TYR A 146 32.49 -6.03 38.14
C TYR A 146 31.64 -7.29 37.96
N ALA A 147 32.22 -8.33 37.36
CA ALA A 147 31.57 -9.62 37.19
C ALA A 147 32.52 -10.76 37.60
N ARG A 148 31.98 -11.86 38.14
CA ARG A 148 32.72 -13.08 38.45
C ARG A 148 32.16 -14.25 37.62
N VAL A 149 33.05 -14.92 36.88
CA VAL A 149 32.75 -16.09 36.04
C VAL A 149 33.82 -17.14 36.32
N ASP A 150 33.40 -18.37 36.62
CA ASP A 150 34.30 -19.50 36.96
C ASP A 150 35.34 -19.13 38.05
N GLY A 151 34.92 -18.33 39.04
CA GLY A 151 35.76 -17.86 40.14
C GLY A 151 36.73 -16.71 39.80
N ARG A 152 36.79 -16.27 38.53
CA ARG A 152 37.66 -15.17 38.09
C ARG A 152 36.88 -13.87 38.02
N ILE A 153 37.49 -12.78 38.51
CA ILE A 153 36.87 -11.44 38.51
C ILE A 153 37.29 -10.67 37.25
N PHE A 154 36.31 -10.05 36.61
CA PHE A 154 36.44 -9.23 35.43
C PHE A 154 35.77 -7.88 35.63
N ARG A 155 36.23 -6.88 34.89
CA ARG A 155 35.48 -5.65 34.61
C ARG A 155 34.84 -5.79 33.24
N THR A 156 33.55 -5.52 33.17
CA THR A 156 32.76 -5.73 31.96
C THR A 156 31.76 -4.58 31.72
N GLU A 157 31.18 -4.50 30.53
CA GLU A 157 30.35 -3.37 30.11
C GLU A 157 29.04 -3.26 30.91
N ARG A 158 28.60 -2.04 31.22
CA ARG A 158 27.40 -1.77 32.03
C ARG A 158 26.07 -2.26 31.41
N GLY A 159 26.04 -2.55 30.10
CA GLY A 159 24.83 -3.00 29.40
C GLY A 159 24.19 -4.25 30.04
N LEU A 160 25.02 -5.20 30.48
CA LEU A 160 24.56 -6.41 31.18
C LEU A 160 23.86 -6.08 32.51
N ASP A 161 24.51 -5.28 33.36
CA ASP A 161 23.97 -4.83 34.65
C ASP A 161 22.63 -4.08 34.47
N SER A 162 22.58 -3.13 33.54
CA SER A 162 21.35 -2.36 33.25
C SER A 162 20.16 -3.22 32.79
N THR A 163 20.44 -4.38 32.16
CA THR A 163 19.39 -5.33 31.76
C THR A 163 18.84 -6.08 32.97
N LEU A 164 19.71 -6.42 33.91
CA LEU A 164 19.42 -7.23 35.09
C LEU A 164 18.80 -6.43 36.26
N GLU A 165 18.83 -5.10 36.19
CA GLU A 165 18.14 -4.19 37.11
C GLU A 165 16.62 -4.12 36.87
N ARG A 166 16.07 -4.78 35.85
CA ARG A 166 14.64 -4.79 35.52
C ARG A 166 13.80 -5.53 36.56
N ASP A 167 12.59 -5.02 36.83
CA ASP A 167 11.62 -5.70 37.69
C ASP A 167 10.79 -6.73 36.90
N LEU A 168 10.10 -7.64 37.60
CA LEU A 168 9.32 -8.72 36.98
C LEU A 168 8.38 -8.25 35.84
N PRO A 169 7.64 -7.12 35.94
CA PRO A 169 6.78 -6.66 34.85
C PRO A 169 7.53 -6.33 33.55
N ASP A 170 8.81 -5.95 33.62
CA ASP A 170 9.61 -5.64 32.43
C ASP A 170 10.04 -6.89 31.66
N TRP A 171 10.04 -8.05 32.33
CA TRP A 171 10.32 -9.35 31.72
C TRP A 171 9.07 -9.99 31.10
N ARG A 172 7.87 -9.50 31.39
CA ARG A 172 6.61 -10.01 30.86
C ARG A 172 6.31 -9.41 29.50
N SER A 173 5.92 -10.27 28.54
CA SER A 173 5.42 -9.82 27.25
C SER A 173 4.29 -8.83 27.46
N ARG A 174 4.38 -7.68 26.81
CA ARG A 174 3.32 -6.67 26.87
C ARG A 174 2.21 -6.92 25.85
N PHE A 175 2.37 -7.86 24.91
CA PHE A 175 1.31 -8.15 23.94
C PHE A 175 0.19 -8.98 24.58
N VAL A 176 -1.06 -8.57 24.34
CA VAL A 176 -2.24 -9.31 24.83
C VAL A 176 -2.54 -10.52 23.95
N LEU A 177 -2.38 -10.37 22.63
CA LEU A 177 -2.61 -11.40 21.62
C LEU A 177 -1.30 -11.84 20.95
N THR A 178 -1.31 -13.02 20.34
CA THR A 178 -0.14 -13.61 19.65
C THR A 178 -0.52 -14.03 18.22
N LEU A 179 -0.86 -13.06 17.37
CA LEU A 179 -1.29 -13.30 16.00
C LEU A 179 -0.56 -12.45 14.97
N SER A 180 -0.53 -12.91 13.73
CA SER A 180 -0.07 -12.11 12.59
C SER A 180 -1.28 -11.45 11.93
N PRO A 181 -1.37 -10.11 11.90
CA PRO A 181 -2.56 -9.43 11.36
C PRO A 181 -2.79 -9.77 9.87
N ARG A 182 -1.72 -10.04 9.11
CA ARG A 182 -1.79 -10.44 7.70
C ARG A 182 -2.29 -11.87 7.48
N GLN A 183 -2.30 -12.70 8.52
CA GLN A 183 -2.82 -14.07 8.44
C GLN A 183 -4.31 -14.14 8.79
N VAL A 184 -4.90 -13.06 9.31
CA VAL A 184 -6.32 -13.02 9.69
C VAL A 184 -7.18 -13.00 8.43
N ILE A 185 -8.15 -13.91 8.37
CA ILE A 185 -9.10 -14.05 7.25
C ILE A 185 -10.55 -13.86 7.68
N GLU A 186 -10.83 -13.87 8.98
CA GLU A 186 -12.18 -13.72 9.51
C GLU A 186 -12.14 -12.96 10.84
N VAL A 187 -13.08 -12.04 11.02
CA VAL A 187 -13.22 -11.18 12.19
C VAL A 187 -14.66 -11.21 12.68
N HIS A 188 -14.86 -11.44 13.97
CA HIS A 188 -16.13 -11.23 14.65
C HIS A 188 -15.94 -10.26 15.80
N ARG A 189 -16.63 -9.13 15.76
CA ARG A 189 -16.66 -8.16 16.86
C ARG A 189 -18.08 -8.08 17.40
N SER A 190 -18.19 -8.03 18.72
CA SER A 190 -19.47 -7.83 19.41
C SER A 190 -19.30 -6.96 20.64
N GLY A 191 -20.41 -6.41 21.10
CA GLY A 191 -20.46 -5.49 22.24
C GLY A 191 -20.59 -4.05 21.78
N SER A 192 -20.31 -3.13 22.70
CA SER A 192 -20.65 -1.73 22.52
C SER A 192 -19.65 -0.82 23.23
N ILE A 193 -19.57 0.44 22.81
CA ILE A 193 -18.69 1.43 23.44
C ILE A 193 -19.36 2.79 23.53
N LEU A 194 -19.01 3.53 24.58
CA LEU A 194 -19.37 4.92 24.76
C LEU A 194 -18.12 5.76 24.49
N TYR A 195 -18.08 6.47 23.35
CA TYR A 195 -16.92 7.28 22.95
C TYR A 195 -16.79 8.56 23.80
N SER A 196 -17.92 9.22 24.06
CA SER A 196 -18.06 10.37 24.94
C SER A 196 -19.21 10.16 25.91
N PRO A 197 -19.17 10.69 27.14
CA PRO A 197 -20.30 10.64 28.08
C PRO A 197 -21.62 11.20 27.53
N GLU A 198 -21.55 12.07 26.52
CA GLU A 198 -22.71 12.71 25.89
C GLU A 198 -23.26 11.92 24.69
N ASP A 199 -22.47 10.99 24.14
CA ASP A 199 -22.86 10.21 22.97
C ASP A 199 -23.79 9.04 23.37
N PRO A 200 -24.64 8.55 22.46
CA PRO A 200 -25.26 7.26 22.65
C PRO A 200 -24.21 6.15 22.70
N GLU A 201 -24.53 5.07 23.40
CA GLU A 201 -23.73 3.85 23.37
C GLU A 201 -23.79 3.23 21.96
N GLU A 202 -22.65 3.12 21.30
CA GLU A 202 -22.52 2.63 19.92
C GLU A 202 -22.42 1.10 19.91
N ASP A 203 -23.23 0.44 19.08
CA ASP A 203 -23.10 -0.99 18.80
C ASP A 203 -21.92 -1.23 17.85
N LEU A 204 -20.97 -2.04 18.29
CA LEU A 204 -19.76 -2.38 17.55
C LEU A 204 -19.91 -3.68 16.75
N SER A 205 -21.06 -4.34 16.83
CA SER A 205 -21.23 -5.68 16.30
C SER A 205 -21.01 -5.71 14.80
N PHE A 206 -20.07 -6.55 14.34
CA PHE A 206 -19.89 -6.87 12.93
C PHE A 206 -19.18 -8.21 12.75
N ALA A 207 -19.43 -8.83 11.61
CA ALA A 207 -18.66 -9.99 11.14
C ALA A 207 -18.11 -9.69 9.74
N ALA A 208 -16.89 -10.13 9.47
CA ALA A 208 -16.22 -9.93 8.18
C ALA A 208 -15.38 -11.12 7.76
N LEU A 209 -15.33 -11.36 6.45
CA LEU A 209 -14.54 -12.41 5.81
C LEU A 209 -13.65 -11.79 4.73
N LEU A 210 -12.43 -12.31 4.60
CA LEU A 210 -11.51 -11.99 3.51
C LEU A 210 -11.61 -13.07 2.42
N ASP A 211 -12.18 -12.70 1.27
CA ASP A 211 -12.18 -13.52 0.04
C ASP A 211 -11.92 -12.62 -1.16
N GLY A 212 -10.64 -12.43 -1.51
CA GLY A 212 -10.18 -11.37 -2.40
C GLY A 212 -10.18 -9.99 -1.71
N HIS A 213 -11.34 -9.56 -1.22
CA HIS A 213 -11.56 -8.31 -0.48
C HIS A 213 -12.25 -8.58 0.86
N TRP A 214 -12.05 -7.68 1.83
CA TRP A 214 -12.80 -7.74 3.08
C TRP A 214 -14.26 -7.41 2.83
N THR A 215 -15.16 -8.31 3.22
CA THR A 215 -16.61 -8.12 3.10
C THR A 215 -17.26 -8.36 4.45
N SER A 216 -18.12 -7.44 4.87
CA SER A 216 -18.96 -7.64 6.05
C SER A 216 -20.08 -8.61 5.72
N THR A 217 -20.42 -9.48 6.67
CA THR A 217 -21.59 -10.37 6.60
C THR A 217 -22.68 -9.98 7.60
N LEU A 218 -22.32 -9.21 8.63
CA LEU A 218 -23.21 -8.65 9.64
C LEU A 218 -22.71 -7.28 10.08
N PRO A 219 -23.61 -6.32 10.38
CA PRO A 219 -25.06 -6.42 10.28
C PRO A 219 -25.60 -6.24 8.84
N PHE A 220 -24.72 -5.91 7.91
CA PHE A 220 -25.02 -5.73 6.50
C PHE A 220 -23.99 -6.47 5.65
N GLN A 221 -24.38 -6.79 4.41
CA GLN A 221 -23.44 -7.26 3.40
C GLN A 221 -22.90 -6.06 2.63
N ALA A 222 -21.65 -5.70 2.89
CA ALA A 222 -20.97 -4.62 2.20
C ALA A 222 -19.46 -4.84 2.17
N GLU A 223 -18.84 -4.39 1.10
CA GLU A 223 -17.39 -4.33 0.99
C GLU A 223 -16.79 -3.37 2.04
N LEU A 224 -15.70 -3.79 2.68
CA LEU A 224 -14.97 -3.04 3.69
C LEU A 224 -13.69 -2.45 3.11
N SER A 225 -13.28 -1.31 3.66
CA SER A 225 -12.01 -0.68 3.31
C SER A 225 -10.84 -1.52 3.82
N ASP A 226 -10.01 -2.01 2.91
CA ASP A 226 -8.80 -2.78 3.24
C ASP A 226 -7.89 -2.01 4.22
N GLY A 227 -7.73 -0.71 4.01
CA GLY A 227 -6.93 0.15 4.90
C GLY A 227 -7.54 0.33 6.29
N ALA A 228 -8.88 0.36 6.41
CA ALA A 228 -9.54 0.42 7.71
C ALA A 228 -9.43 -0.91 8.46
N MET A 229 -9.61 -2.03 7.75
CA MET A 229 -9.42 -3.37 8.30
C MET A 229 -7.98 -3.62 8.73
N GLU A 230 -6.99 -3.24 7.92
CA GLU A 230 -5.57 -3.36 8.29
C GLU A 230 -5.26 -2.59 9.59
N ARG A 231 -5.75 -1.35 9.73
CA ARG A 231 -5.57 -0.56 10.97
C ARG A 231 -6.19 -1.23 12.18
N LEU A 232 -7.42 -1.77 12.07
CA LEU A 232 -8.08 -2.49 13.15
C LEU A 232 -7.26 -3.74 13.55
N LEU A 233 -6.86 -4.55 12.58
CA LEU A 233 -6.13 -5.79 12.79
C LEU A 233 -4.75 -5.55 13.40
N VAL A 234 -4.01 -4.56 12.90
CA VAL A 234 -2.71 -4.15 13.46
C VAL A 234 -2.90 -3.63 14.88
N SER A 235 -3.92 -2.82 15.15
CA SER A 235 -4.19 -2.31 16.49
C SER A 235 -4.50 -3.44 17.48
N ALA A 236 -5.26 -4.45 17.06
CA ALA A 236 -5.55 -5.63 17.89
C ALA A 236 -4.29 -6.48 18.12
N ALA A 237 -3.53 -6.77 17.07
CA ALA A 237 -2.30 -7.56 17.15
C ALA A 237 -1.20 -6.87 17.98
N THR A 238 -1.18 -5.55 17.99
CA THR A 238 -0.16 -4.76 18.69
C THR A 238 -0.65 -4.17 20.00
N LEU A 239 -1.83 -4.58 20.49
CA LEU A 239 -2.35 -4.11 21.78
C LEU A 239 -1.36 -4.43 22.90
N ARG A 240 -0.81 -3.36 23.51
CA ARG A 240 0.17 -3.46 24.58
C ARG A 240 -0.46 -3.19 25.94
N ALA A 241 -0.05 -3.99 26.91
CA ALA A 241 -0.29 -3.79 28.32
C ALA A 241 0.38 -2.49 28.80
N HIS A 242 -0.43 -1.61 29.38
CA HIS A 242 0.01 -0.51 30.23
C HIS A 242 0.43 -1.03 31.61
N GLY A 243 -0.24 -2.08 32.11
CA GLY A 243 0.11 -2.76 33.35
C GLY A 243 -0.48 -4.17 33.42
N PHE A 244 -0.16 -4.88 34.49
CA PHE A 244 -0.61 -6.24 34.74
C PHE A 244 -1.46 -6.29 36.01
N VAL A 245 -2.39 -7.24 36.07
CA VAL A 245 -3.06 -7.63 37.32
C VAL A 245 -2.40 -8.92 37.81
N ASP A 246 -1.66 -8.85 38.91
CA ASP A 246 -1.03 -10.03 39.50
C ASP A 246 -2.06 -10.90 40.23
N ALA A 247 -1.96 -12.22 40.07
CA ALA A 247 -2.88 -13.22 40.61
C ALA A 247 -4.37 -12.84 40.42
N PRO A 248 -4.82 -12.63 39.17
CA PRO A 248 -6.18 -12.17 38.91
C PRO A 248 -7.21 -13.22 39.37
N GLY A 249 -8.30 -12.75 39.98
CA GLY A 249 -9.49 -13.56 40.22
C GLY A 249 -10.26 -13.91 38.93
N PRO A 250 -11.50 -14.43 39.05
CA PRO A 250 -12.34 -14.77 37.89
C PRO A 250 -12.58 -13.58 36.94
N LEU A 251 -12.60 -13.83 35.63
CA LEU A 251 -12.78 -12.81 34.57
C LEU A 251 -14.08 -11.99 34.74
N ALA A 252 -15.15 -12.59 35.27
CA ALA A 252 -16.41 -11.90 35.56
C ALA A 252 -16.23 -10.72 36.54
N GLY A 253 -15.30 -10.83 37.50
CA GLY A 253 -14.99 -9.75 38.45
C GLY A 253 -14.37 -8.50 37.79
N TYR A 254 -13.84 -8.64 36.58
CA TYR A 254 -13.28 -7.57 35.76
C TYR A 254 -14.22 -7.14 34.63
N GLY A 255 -15.42 -7.71 34.55
CA GLY A 255 -16.34 -7.49 33.42
C GLY A 255 -15.85 -8.10 32.11
N LEU A 256 -14.97 -9.11 32.16
CA LEU A 256 -14.45 -9.84 30.99
C LEU A 256 -15.23 -11.13 30.69
N ASP A 257 -16.23 -11.46 31.51
CA ASP A 257 -17.15 -12.58 31.33
C ASP A 257 -18.55 -12.22 31.88
N PRO A 258 -19.48 -11.72 31.03
CA PRO A 258 -19.29 -11.39 29.62
C PRO A 258 -18.44 -10.12 29.45
N ALA A 259 -17.63 -10.08 28.38
CA ALA A 259 -16.83 -8.90 28.03
C ALA A 259 -17.69 -7.77 27.45
N ARG A 260 -17.31 -6.51 27.70
CA ARG A 260 -17.97 -5.33 27.11
C ARG A 260 -17.73 -5.25 25.60
N ILE A 261 -16.53 -5.59 25.16
CA ILE A 261 -16.18 -5.75 23.74
C ILE A 261 -15.44 -7.08 23.61
N ARG A 262 -15.88 -7.89 22.65
CA ARG A 262 -15.24 -9.15 22.27
C ARG A 262 -14.81 -9.04 20.82
N VAL A 263 -13.53 -9.29 20.55
CA VAL A 263 -12.95 -9.32 19.19
C VAL A 263 -12.34 -10.68 18.96
N GLU A 264 -12.89 -11.41 18.02
CA GLU A 264 -12.45 -12.73 17.62
C GLU A 264 -11.81 -12.66 16.23
N LEU A 265 -10.62 -13.25 16.12
CA LEU A 265 -9.75 -13.19 14.96
C LEU A 265 -9.33 -14.61 14.58
N GLN A 266 -9.67 -15.02 13.37
CA GLN A 266 -9.32 -16.33 12.83
C GLN A 266 -8.29 -16.21 11.72
N GLN A 267 -7.21 -16.96 11.85
CA GLN A 267 -6.10 -16.99 10.90
C GLN A 267 -6.29 -18.10 9.85
N ALA A 268 -5.64 -17.93 8.70
CA ALA A 268 -5.68 -18.89 7.59
C ALA A 268 -5.16 -20.29 7.96
N ASP A 269 -4.34 -20.41 9.00
CA ASP A 269 -3.87 -21.70 9.52
C ASP A 269 -4.83 -22.36 10.53
N GLY A 270 -6.00 -21.77 10.74
CA GLY A 270 -7.03 -22.25 11.66
C GLY A 270 -6.85 -21.80 13.11
N ARG A 271 -5.77 -21.07 13.45
CA ARG A 271 -5.63 -20.50 14.80
C ARG A 271 -6.67 -19.41 15.03
N ARG A 272 -7.31 -19.48 16.19
CA ARG A 272 -8.33 -18.53 16.66
C ARG A 272 -7.83 -17.85 17.92
N GLU A 273 -7.85 -16.52 17.93
CA GLU A 273 -7.60 -15.72 19.12
C GLU A 273 -8.78 -14.80 19.41
N VAL A 274 -9.11 -14.66 20.70
CA VAL A 274 -10.22 -13.83 21.15
C VAL A 274 -9.72 -12.86 22.20
N LEU A 275 -9.87 -11.58 21.91
CA LEU A 275 -9.62 -10.47 22.81
C LEU A 275 -10.92 -10.08 23.53
N LEU A 276 -10.81 -10.00 24.85
CA LEU A 276 -11.87 -9.59 25.76
C LEU A 276 -11.48 -8.23 26.35
N LEU A 277 -12.40 -7.26 26.33
CA LEU A 277 -12.16 -5.90 26.81
C LEU A 277 -13.31 -5.44 27.71
N ALA A 278 -12.98 -4.74 28.78
CA ALA A 278 -13.93 -4.07 29.66
C ALA A 278 -13.35 -2.82 30.30
N LYS A 279 -14.19 -1.81 30.50
CA LYS A 279 -13.77 -0.56 31.15
C LYS A 279 -13.52 -0.81 32.64
N GLU A 280 -12.43 -0.27 33.17
CA GLU A 280 -12.17 -0.29 34.62
C GLU A 280 -13.19 0.63 35.32
N PRO A 281 -13.99 0.16 36.31
CA PRO A 281 -15.12 0.93 36.86
C PRO A 281 -14.78 2.29 37.47
N LEU A 282 -13.54 2.48 37.93
CA LEU A 282 -13.07 3.69 38.63
C LEU A 282 -11.76 4.23 38.03
N GLY A 283 -11.38 3.76 36.85
CA GLY A 283 -10.11 4.09 36.20
C GLY A 283 -10.27 4.59 34.77
N GLU A 284 -9.22 5.20 34.25
CA GLU A 284 -9.11 5.64 32.85
C GLU A 284 -8.65 4.49 31.92
N LEU A 285 -8.23 3.36 32.50
CA LEU A 285 -7.74 2.20 31.78
C LEU A 285 -8.87 1.20 31.48
N TRP A 286 -8.55 0.24 30.62
CA TRP A 286 -9.40 -0.90 30.32
C TRP A 286 -8.73 -2.19 30.79
N TYR A 287 -9.52 -3.11 31.30
CA TYR A 287 -9.10 -4.49 31.42
C TYR A 287 -9.11 -5.16 30.06
N ALA A 288 -8.08 -5.95 29.79
CA ALA A 288 -7.98 -6.79 28.62
C ALA A 288 -7.57 -8.21 29.02
N ALA A 289 -8.08 -9.21 28.30
CA ALA A 289 -7.62 -10.60 28.42
C ALA A 289 -7.74 -11.32 27.08
N ARG A 290 -6.92 -12.36 26.91
CA ARG A 290 -7.13 -13.34 25.85
C ARG A 290 -8.02 -14.46 26.39
N GLU A 291 -9.05 -14.86 25.65
CA GLU A 291 -9.90 -15.98 26.04
C GLU A 291 -9.06 -17.25 26.28
N GLY A 292 -9.36 -17.97 27.37
CA GLY A 292 -8.60 -19.15 27.80
C GLY A 292 -7.24 -18.85 28.46
N SER A 293 -6.81 -17.59 28.53
CA SER A 293 -5.65 -17.19 29.33
C SER A 293 -6.07 -16.80 30.75
N PRO A 294 -5.30 -17.17 31.79
CA PRO A 294 -5.53 -16.69 33.15
C PRO A 294 -5.05 -15.25 33.36
N ASN A 295 -4.46 -14.59 32.36
CA ASN A 295 -3.82 -13.29 32.51
C ASN A 295 -4.81 -12.15 32.26
N VAL A 296 -4.80 -11.15 33.14
CA VAL A 296 -5.55 -9.90 32.97
C VAL A 296 -4.56 -8.74 32.88
N PHE A 297 -4.72 -7.94 31.84
CA PHE A 297 -3.91 -6.77 31.54
C PHE A 297 -4.72 -5.50 31.78
N ARG A 298 -4.02 -4.40 32.03
CA ARG A 298 -4.57 -3.05 31.92
C ARG A 298 -4.03 -2.43 30.64
N VAL A 299 -4.88 -1.86 29.80
CA VAL A 299 -4.53 -1.22 28.53
C VAL A 299 -5.09 0.20 28.47
N ALA A 300 -4.47 1.06 27.67
CA ALA A 300 -4.90 2.44 27.50
C ALA A 300 -6.23 2.52 26.73
N ALA A 301 -7.07 3.50 27.05
CA ALA A 301 -8.36 3.69 26.39
C ALA A 301 -8.19 3.96 24.89
N GLU A 302 -7.19 4.74 24.50
CA GLU A 302 -6.89 5.08 23.11
C GLU A 302 -6.58 3.83 22.27
N SER A 303 -5.93 2.83 22.86
CA SER A 303 -5.67 1.54 22.20
C SER A 303 -6.95 0.74 21.99
N VAL A 304 -7.90 0.81 22.95
CA VAL A 304 -9.22 0.19 22.79
C VAL A 304 -10.03 0.89 21.70
N LEU A 305 -10.02 2.22 21.65
CA LEU A 305 -10.70 3.00 20.62
C LEU A 305 -10.21 2.65 19.20
N ALA A 306 -8.91 2.38 19.03
CA ALA A 306 -8.34 1.96 17.75
C ALA A 306 -8.78 0.56 17.29
N ILE A 307 -9.18 -0.31 18.21
CA ILE A 307 -9.70 -1.67 17.94
C ILE A 307 -11.23 -1.67 17.80
N ALA A 308 -11.87 -0.65 18.35
CA ALA A 308 -13.30 -0.44 18.38
C ALA A 308 -13.73 0.78 17.54
N PRO A 309 -13.34 0.95 16.27
CA PRO A 309 -13.93 2.00 15.43
C PRO A 309 -15.40 1.68 15.15
N PRO A 310 -16.29 2.68 14.98
CA PRO A 310 -17.69 2.42 14.65
C PRO A 310 -17.81 1.59 13.38
N THR A 311 -18.71 0.61 13.35
CA THR A 311 -18.85 -0.33 12.21
C THR A 311 -19.02 0.38 10.85
N PRO A 312 -19.82 1.46 10.71
CA PRO A 312 -19.92 2.22 9.45
C PRO A 312 -18.61 2.80 8.92
N THR A 313 -17.64 3.06 9.79
CA THR A 313 -16.33 3.64 9.39
C THR A 313 -15.40 2.62 8.72
N LEU A 314 -15.74 1.33 8.80
CA LEU A 314 -15.00 0.24 8.16
C LEU A 314 -15.44 0.03 6.71
N ILE A 315 -16.60 0.54 6.29
CA ILE A 315 -17.17 0.27 4.96
C ILE A 315 -16.40 1.03 3.88
N GLU A 316 -16.22 0.39 2.72
CA GLU A 316 -15.57 1.02 1.57
C GLU A 316 -16.39 2.22 1.04
N ARG A 317 -15.72 3.37 0.94
CA ARG A 317 -16.32 4.60 0.43
C ARG A 317 -15.87 4.92 -0.99
N GLU A 318 -14.74 4.40 -1.44
CA GLU A 318 -14.23 4.61 -2.80
C GLU A 318 -15.00 3.75 -3.79
N LEU A 319 -15.63 4.37 -4.79
CA LEU A 319 -16.43 3.64 -5.78
C LEU A 319 -15.54 2.84 -6.74
N VAL A 320 -14.35 3.37 -7.03
CA VAL A 320 -13.35 2.76 -7.89
C VAL A 320 -11.98 2.95 -7.25
N ARG A 321 -11.25 1.85 -7.04
CA ARG A 321 -9.89 1.77 -6.48
C ARG A 321 -8.93 1.27 -7.55
N ALA A 322 -8.79 2.04 -8.62
CA ALA A 322 -7.92 1.69 -9.72
C ALA A 322 -7.16 2.93 -10.19
N PRO A 323 -5.82 2.86 -10.29
CA PRO A 323 -5.06 3.88 -11.01
C PRO A 323 -5.65 4.09 -12.41
N LEU A 324 -5.87 5.34 -12.81
CA LEU A 324 -6.54 5.65 -14.09
C LEU A 324 -5.81 5.05 -15.30
N ASP A 325 -4.50 4.87 -15.21
CA ASP A 325 -3.67 4.29 -16.26
C ASP A 325 -3.75 2.76 -16.32
N SER A 326 -4.29 2.10 -15.30
CA SER A 326 -4.54 0.65 -15.28
C SER A 326 -5.91 0.26 -15.87
N VAL A 327 -6.83 1.22 -15.98
CA VAL A 327 -8.17 1.00 -16.55
C VAL A 327 -8.08 0.57 -18.01
N GLN A 328 -8.68 -0.57 -18.32
CA GLN A 328 -8.73 -1.16 -19.67
C GLN A 328 -10.02 -0.81 -20.40
N SER A 329 -11.13 -0.81 -19.67
CA SER A 329 -12.43 -0.41 -20.19
C SER A 329 -13.34 0.12 -19.09
N PHE A 330 -14.36 0.87 -19.46
CA PHE A 330 -15.47 1.18 -18.56
C PHE A 330 -16.78 1.31 -19.33
N ASP A 331 -17.87 0.99 -18.66
CA ASP A 331 -19.24 1.07 -19.18
C ASP A 331 -20.04 2.11 -18.41
N LEU A 332 -20.86 2.86 -19.14
CA LEU A 332 -21.92 3.70 -18.60
C LEU A 332 -23.26 3.16 -19.09
N ARG A 333 -24.17 2.86 -18.16
CA ARG A 333 -25.49 2.30 -18.44
C ARG A 333 -26.58 3.32 -18.12
N LEU A 334 -27.59 3.41 -18.98
CA LEU A 334 -28.82 4.17 -18.76
C LEU A 334 -29.99 3.37 -19.35
N GLY A 335 -30.85 2.80 -18.50
CA GLY A 335 -31.88 1.86 -18.94
C GLY A 335 -31.29 0.71 -19.77
N ALA A 336 -31.77 0.54 -21.00
CA ALA A 336 -31.27 -0.47 -21.95
C ALA A 336 -30.03 -0.03 -22.75
N ARG A 337 -29.58 1.23 -22.59
CA ARG A 337 -28.43 1.79 -23.30
C ARG A 337 -27.15 1.53 -22.52
N THR A 338 -26.15 0.98 -23.19
CA THR A 338 -24.77 0.85 -22.67
C THR A 338 -23.82 1.58 -23.61
N THR A 339 -23.03 2.50 -23.05
CA THR A 339 -21.90 3.16 -23.71
C THR A 339 -20.62 2.57 -23.14
N THR A 340 -19.83 1.91 -23.97
CA THR A 340 -18.60 1.21 -23.59
C THR A 340 -17.39 1.94 -24.12
N PHE A 341 -16.40 2.13 -23.26
CA PHE A 341 -15.12 2.73 -23.58
C PHE A 341 -14.03 1.68 -23.45
N GLU A 342 -13.24 1.48 -24.51
CA GLU A 342 -12.13 0.53 -24.53
C GLU A 342 -10.83 1.26 -24.82
N ARG A 343 -9.81 0.97 -24.03
CA ARG A 343 -8.46 1.50 -24.27
C ARG A 343 -7.91 0.90 -25.56
N ALA A 344 -7.35 1.75 -26.43
CA ALA A 344 -6.69 1.34 -27.67
C ALA A 344 -5.21 1.76 -27.65
N GLU A 345 -4.44 1.32 -28.64
CA GLU A 345 -3.03 1.73 -28.80
C GLU A 345 -2.85 3.26 -28.79
N ARG A 346 -3.86 3.98 -29.31
CA ARG A 346 -3.89 5.44 -29.34
C ARG A 346 -5.23 5.93 -28.80
N GLY A 347 -5.25 6.29 -27.52
CA GLY A 347 -6.42 6.86 -26.86
C GLY A 347 -7.52 5.83 -26.56
N TRP A 348 -8.76 6.25 -26.64
CA TRP A 348 -9.94 5.46 -26.28
C TRP A 348 -10.86 5.28 -27.48
N ARG A 349 -11.56 4.14 -27.53
CA ARG A 349 -12.66 3.90 -28.46
C ARG A 349 -13.97 3.87 -27.71
N VAL A 350 -15.04 4.37 -28.31
CA VAL A 350 -16.40 4.37 -27.77
C VAL A 350 -17.34 3.54 -28.66
N LYS A 351 -18.02 2.60 -28.04
CA LYS A 351 -19.11 1.79 -28.59
C LYS A 351 -20.38 2.12 -27.83
N ALA A 352 -21.53 1.95 -28.48
CA ALA A 352 -22.80 2.13 -27.81
C ALA A 352 -23.86 1.23 -28.42
N ARG A 353 -24.74 0.72 -27.56
CA ARG A 353 -25.83 -0.19 -27.94
C ARG A 353 -27.03 0.07 -27.04
N GLU A 354 -28.22 -0.09 -27.59
CA GLU A 354 -29.49 0.03 -26.88
C GLU A 354 -30.31 -1.24 -27.16
N GLY A 355 -30.35 -2.13 -26.17
CA GLY A 355 -30.77 -3.52 -26.40
C GLY A 355 -29.92 -4.18 -27.49
N GLU A 356 -30.57 -4.69 -28.55
CA GLU A 356 -29.88 -5.30 -29.70
C GLU A 356 -29.42 -4.27 -30.75
N ARG A 357 -29.87 -3.02 -30.65
CA ARG A 357 -29.55 -1.99 -31.63
C ARG A 357 -28.16 -1.41 -31.38
N GLU A 358 -27.27 -1.52 -32.36
CA GLU A 358 -25.99 -0.82 -32.36
C GLU A 358 -26.21 0.68 -32.65
N LEU A 359 -25.69 1.54 -31.75
CA LEU A 359 -25.70 2.99 -31.90
C LEU A 359 -24.33 3.49 -32.39
N LEU A 360 -23.24 2.92 -31.85
CA LEU A 360 -21.85 3.18 -32.25
C LEU A 360 -21.06 1.87 -32.30
N SER A 361 -20.29 1.68 -33.37
CA SER A 361 -19.54 0.45 -33.64
C SER A 361 -18.08 0.46 -33.16
N GLY A 362 -17.63 1.54 -32.50
CA GLY A 362 -16.26 1.65 -31.95
C GLY A 362 -15.47 2.80 -32.53
N ASP A 363 -16.01 4.01 -32.50
CA ASP A 363 -15.31 5.21 -32.97
C ASP A 363 -14.20 5.65 -32.00
N SER A 364 -13.28 6.50 -32.45
CA SER A 364 -12.35 7.17 -31.53
C SER A 364 -13.13 8.09 -30.60
N ALA A 365 -12.91 7.96 -29.30
CA ALA A 365 -13.48 8.82 -28.27
C ALA A 365 -12.62 10.08 -28.08
N ASP A 366 -13.25 11.18 -27.69
CA ASP A 366 -12.58 12.40 -27.26
C ASP A 366 -11.80 12.13 -25.96
N SER A 367 -10.49 12.36 -26.00
CA SER A 367 -9.61 12.01 -24.87
C SER A 367 -9.86 12.87 -23.64
N GLN A 368 -10.26 14.14 -23.81
CA GLN A 368 -10.53 15.02 -22.68
C GLN A 368 -11.81 14.58 -21.97
N LEU A 369 -12.86 14.30 -22.74
CA LEU A 369 -14.12 13.83 -22.16
C LEU A 369 -13.94 12.51 -21.42
N VAL A 370 -13.18 11.56 -21.99
CA VAL A 370 -12.89 10.29 -21.31
C VAL A 370 -12.07 10.52 -20.05
N ALA A 371 -11.08 11.42 -20.07
CA ALA A 371 -10.30 11.77 -18.89
C ALA A 371 -11.17 12.41 -17.80
N ASP A 372 -12.10 13.31 -18.17
CA ASP A 372 -13.03 13.94 -17.23
C ASP A 372 -13.98 12.92 -16.60
N ALA A 373 -14.46 11.95 -17.39
CA ALA A 373 -15.31 10.86 -16.93
C ALA A 373 -14.59 9.95 -15.93
N LEU A 374 -13.39 9.50 -16.29
CA LEU A 374 -12.54 8.69 -15.42
C LEU A 374 -12.16 9.45 -14.15
N GLY A 375 -11.84 10.75 -14.26
CA GLY A 375 -11.56 11.60 -13.11
C GLY A 375 -12.78 11.87 -12.23
N LEU A 376 -14.02 11.74 -12.74
CA LEU A 376 -15.24 11.74 -11.93
C LEU A 376 -15.40 10.40 -11.20
N LEU A 377 -15.23 9.28 -11.89
CA LEU A 377 -15.33 7.96 -11.29
C LEU A 377 -14.27 7.74 -10.19
N ASP A 378 -13.05 8.21 -10.43
CA ASP A 378 -11.91 8.14 -9.50
C ASP A 378 -12.10 8.98 -8.24
N ARG A 379 -12.75 10.15 -8.34
CA ARG A 379 -13.03 11.01 -7.16
C ARG A 379 -14.36 10.70 -6.47
N ALA A 380 -15.24 9.95 -7.11
CA ALA A 380 -16.56 9.67 -6.58
C ALA A 380 -16.45 8.80 -5.32
N ARG A 381 -17.17 9.19 -4.27
CA ARG A 381 -17.18 8.53 -2.97
C ARG A 381 -18.62 8.31 -2.54
N VAL A 382 -18.82 7.35 -1.64
CA VAL A 382 -20.03 7.27 -0.83
C VAL A 382 -20.03 8.46 0.13
N ASP A 383 -21.07 9.28 0.03
CA ASP A 383 -21.29 10.46 0.88
C ASP A 383 -21.86 10.04 2.24
N ASP A 384 -22.80 9.09 2.23
CA ASP A 384 -23.36 8.47 3.43
C ASP A 384 -24.04 7.13 3.09
N PHE A 385 -24.36 6.33 4.10
CA PHE A 385 -25.00 5.02 3.94
C PHE A 385 -26.49 5.08 4.27
N ALA A 386 -27.31 4.51 3.40
CA ALA A 386 -28.75 4.43 3.60
C ALA A 386 -29.11 3.18 4.42
N PHE A 387 -28.65 3.10 5.68
CA PHE A 387 -28.90 1.94 6.53
C PHE A 387 -30.40 1.61 6.64
N GLY A 388 -30.74 0.32 6.48
CA GLY A 388 -32.12 -0.16 6.47
C GLY A 388 -32.88 0.10 5.16
N ARG A 389 -32.26 0.74 4.17
CA ARG A 389 -32.80 0.91 2.82
C ARG A 389 -32.05 0.01 1.84
N SER A 390 -32.79 -0.59 0.92
CA SER A 390 -32.24 -1.30 -0.23
C SER A 390 -32.64 -0.58 -1.52
N LEU A 391 -31.87 -0.81 -2.59
CA LEU A 391 -32.21 -0.35 -3.93
C LEU A 391 -32.98 -1.46 -4.66
N ALA A 392 -34.27 -1.23 -4.92
CA ALA A 392 -35.09 -2.21 -5.62
C ALA A 392 -34.73 -2.28 -7.12
N PRO A 393 -34.84 -3.46 -7.78
CA PRO A 393 -34.53 -3.58 -9.21
C PRO A 393 -35.29 -2.59 -10.11
N SER A 394 -36.54 -2.24 -9.76
CA SER A 394 -37.36 -1.27 -10.50
C SER A 394 -36.93 0.19 -10.31
N GLU A 395 -36.14 0.48 -9.29
CA GLU A 395 -35.60 1.83 -9.03
C GLU A 395 -34.28 2.08 -9.78
N ILE A 396 -33.63 1.02 -10.28
CA ILE A 396 -32.38 1.13 -11.03
C ILE A 396 -32.64 1.82 -12.36
N GLN A 397 -31.98 2.96 -12.56
CA GLN A 397 -32.11 3.77 -13.78
C GLN A 397 -30.81 3.82 -14.58
N ALA A 398 -29.67 3.70 -13.91
CA ALA A 398 -28.36 3.81 -14.53
C ALA A 398 -27.34 2.96 -13.76
N GLY A 399 -26.10 2.95 -14.23
CA GLY A 399 -25.00 2.31 -13.53
C GLY A 399 -23.70 2.47 -14.29
N PHE A 400 -22.61 2.07 -13.68
CA PHE A 400 -21.31 2.07 -14.33
C PHE A 400 -20.50 0.86 -13.88
N VAL A 401 -19.54 0.50 -14.71
CA VAL A 401 -18.57 -0.57 -14.44
C VAL A 401 -17.22 -0.11 -14.95
N VAL A 402 -16.17 -0.20 -14.13
CA VAL A 402 -14.79 0.08 -14.49
C VAL A 402 -14.01 -1.23 -14.41
N ARG A 403 -13.27 -1.56 -15.46
CA ARG A 403 -12.52 -2.81 -15.57
C ARG A 403 -11.03 -2.55 -15.69
N THR A 404 -10.27 -3.21 -14.82
CA THR A 404 -8.82 -3.33 -14.91
C THR A 404 -8.46 -4.73 -15.41
N VAL A 405 -7.18 -5.09 -15.35
CA VAL A 405 -6.73 -6.45 -15.68
C VAL A 405 -7.19 -7.46 -14.62
N ASP A 406 -7.20 -7.04 -13.36
CA ASP A 406 -7.35 -7.95 -12.21
C ASP A 406 -8.72 -7.83 -11.54
N ASP A 407 -9.51 -6.80 -11.88
CA ASP A 407 -10.70 -6.42 -11.12
C ASP A 407 -11.76 -5.69 -11.94
N GLU A 408 -13.02 -5.81 -11.52
CA GLU A 408 -14.21 -5.13 -12.05
C GLU A 408 -14.98 -4.45 -10.92
N GLN A 409 -15.05 -3.12 -10.96
CA GLN A 409 -15.65 -2.30 -9.90
C GLN A 409 -16.78 -1.44 -10.44
N GLY A 410 -17.80 -1.17 -9.64
CA GLY A 410 -18.88 -0.28 -10.03
C GLY A 410 -20.16 -0.55 -9.26
N GLY A 411 -21.28 -0.14 -9.86
CA GLY A 411 -22.56 -0.31 -9.22
C GLY A 411 -23.73 0.27 -10.00
N GLU A 412 -24.85 0.33 -9.31
CA GLU A 412 -26.16 0.67 -9.84
C GLU A 412 -26.65 1.96 -9.21
N LEU A 413 -27.19 2.83 -10.05
CA LEU A 413 -27.69 4.14 -9.69
C LEU A 413 -29.22 4.10 -9.68
N GLY A 414 -29.77 4.46 -8.53
CA GLY A 414 -31.20 4.61 -8.27
C GLY A 414 -31.68 6.05 -8.42
N PRO A 415 -32.86 6.38 -7.86
CA PRO A 415 -33.45 7.70 -7.97
C PRO A 415 -32.65 8.77 -7.20
N LEU A 416 -32.86 10.03 -7.60
CA LEU A 416 -32.46 11.18 -6.82
C LEU A 416 -33.35 11.27 -5.57
N VAL A 417 -32.73 11.44 -4.42
CA VAL A 417 -33.39 11.57 -3.13
C VAL A 417 -32.83 12.76 -2.38
N ARG A 418 -33.62 13.26 -1.43
CA ARG A 418 -33.16 14.28 -0.48
C ARG A 418 -32.80 13.58 0.82
N THR A 419 -31.55 13.71 1.26
CA THR A 419 -31.08 13.16 2.53
C THR A 419 -31.73 13.89 3.72
N ALA A 420 -31.55 13.37 4.94
CA ALA A 420 -32.09 13.98 6.15
C ALA A 420 -31.62 15.44 6.33
N ASP A 421 -30.38 15.73 5.90
CA ASP A 421 -29.77 17.07 5.96
C ASP A 421 -30.19 17.99 4.80
N GLY A 422 -31.12 17.55 3.95
CA GLY A 422 -31.66 18.35 2.85
C GLY A 422 -30.83 18.34 1.57
N VAL A 423 -29.71 17.62 1.54
CA VAL A 423 -28.80 17.49 0.40
C VAL A 423 -29.41 16.55 -0.64
N GLU A 424 -29.34 16.93 -1.92
CA GLU A 424 -29.72 16.02 -3.01
C GLU A 424 -28.60 15.03 -3.31
N ALA A 425 -28.92 13.74 -3.29
CA ALA A 425 -28.00 12.66 -3.57
C ALA A 425 -28.68 11.57 -4.41
N LEU A 426 -27.90 10.74 -5.09
CA LEU A 426 -28.40 9.55 -5.75
C LEU A 426 -28.31 8.36 -4.82
N LEU A 427 -29.33 7.51 -4.84
CA LEU A 427 -29.16 6.16 -4.33
C LEU A 427 -28.18 5.38 -5.21
N PHE A 428 -27.31 4.63 -4.56
CA PHE A 428 -26.32 3.79 -5.18
C PHE A 428 -26.25 2.44 -4.47
N ARG A 429 -26.01 1.39 -5.23
CA ARG A 429 -25.62 0.08 -4.70
C ARG A 429 -24.37 -0.38 -5.42
N ARG A 430 -23.28 -0.60 -4.67
CA ARG A 430 -22.07 -1.22 -5.22
C ARG A 430 -22.37 -2.65 -5.65
N ASN A 431 -21.73 -3.10 -6.73
CA ASN A 431 -21.82 -4.51 -7.13
C ASN A 431 -21.32 -5.41 -5.99
N GLY A 432 -22.12 -6.41 -5.60
CA GLY A 432 -21.80 -7.32 -4.49
C GLY A 432 -22.33 -6.89 -3.12
N ASP A 433 -22.65 -5.60 -2.94
CA ASP A 433 -23.23 -5.09 -1.71
C ASP A 433 -24.75 -5.32 -1.67
N ALA A 434 -25.28 -5.55 -0.48
CA ALA A 434 -26.71 -5.44 -0.19
C ALA A 434 -27.08 -4.03 0.31
N LEU A 435 -26.11 -3.28 0.83
CA LEU A 435 -26.28 -1.95 1.39
C LEU A 435 -26.50 -0.90 0.29
N ALA A 436 -27.51 -0.06 0.47
CA ALA A 436 -27.67 1.13 -0.35
C ALA A 436 -26.91 2.31 0.28
N SER A 437 -26.42 3.19 -0.58
CA SER A 437 -25.58 4.34 -0.23
C SER A 437 -26.03 5.58 -0.99
N TYR A 438 -25.54 6.73 -0.56
CA TYR A 438 -25.75 8.01 -1.22
C TYR A 438 -24.46 8.46 -1.92
N VAL A 439 -24.58 8.91 -3.17
CA VAL A 439 -23.46 9.39 -3.99
C VAL A 439 -23.85 10.65 -4.77
N THR A 440 -22.84 11.34 -5.30
CA THR A 440 -23.03 12.56 -6.10
C THR A 440 -23.98 12.36 -7.30
N PRO A 441 -24.92 13.32 -7.55
CA PRO A 441 -25.75 13.34 -8.75
C PRO A 441 -25.00 13.40 -10.08
N GLU A 442 -23.73 13.86 -10.08
CA GLU A 442 -22.89 13.95 -11.28
C GLU A 442 -22.73 12.60 -12.00
N LEU A 443 -22.80 11.49 -11.27
CA LEU A 443 -22.72 10.13 -11.85
C LEU A 443 -23.90 9.81 -12.77
N LEU A 444 -25.10 10.28 -12.45
CA LEU A 444 -26.25 10.09 -13.34
C LEU A 444 -26.13 10.96 -14.59
N GLU A 445 -25.63 12.20 -14.46
CA GLU A 445 -25.38 13.07 -15.60
C GLU A 445 -24.32 12.47 -16.55
N LEU A 446 -23.30 11.83 -15.99
CA LEU A 446 -22.32 11.07 -16.76
C LEU A 446 -22.99 9.95 -17.58
N CYS A 447 -23.89 9.16 -16.99
CA CYS A 447 -24.65 8.11 -17.68
C CYS A 447 -25.69 8.66 -18.69
N ARG A 448 -26.22 9.86 -18.45
CA ARG A 448 -27.20 10.53 -19.34
C ARG A 448 -26.59 11.00 -20.65
N ARG A 449 -25.30 11.28 -20.66
CA ARG A 449 -24.61 11.81 -21.84
C ARG A 449 -24.82 10.96 -23.09
N GLU A 450 -25.21 11.61 -24.18
CA GLU A 450 -25.49 10.94 -25.45
C GLU A 450 -24.22 10.31 -26.05
N PRO A 451 -24.29 9.04 -26.52
CA PRO A 451 -23.15 8.33 -27.12
C PRO A 451 -22.40 9.12 -28.19
N ASP A 452 -23.13 9.77 -29.09
CA ASP A 452 -22.55 10.52 -30.22
C ASP A 452 -21.64 11.69 -29.74
N SER A 453 -21.91 12.25 -28.56
CA SER A 453 -21.14 13.37 -27.98
C SER A 453 -19.77 12.99 -27.43
N TRP A 454 -19.49 11.69 -27.30
CA TRP A 454 -18.20 11.16 -26.84
C TRP A 454 -17.18 11.00 -27.95
N ARG A 455 -17.61 11.09 -29.21
CA ARG A 455 -16.75 10.84 -30.38
C ARG A 455 -15.75 11.99 -30.56
N SER A 456 -14.51 11.66 -30.87
CA SER A 456 -13.47 12.65 -31.19
C SER A 456 -13.77 13.36 -32.50
N LEU A 457 -13.71 14.69 -32.49
CA LEU A 457 -13.76 15.49 -33.70
C LEU A 457 -12.45 15.44 -34.48
N ASP A 458 -11.35 14.97 -33.90
CA ASP A 458 -10.07 14.82 -34.62
C ASP A 458 -10.15 13.61 -35.54
N LEU A 459 -10.16 13.86 -36.85
CA LEU A 459 -10.35 12.84 -37.89
C LEU A 459 -9.06 12.08 -38.13
N HIS A 460 -7.95 12.81 -38.30
CA HIS A 460 -6.61 12.25 -38.36
C HIS A 460 -5.55 13.30 -38.05
N LYS A 461 -4.37 12.83 -37.61
CA LYS A 461 -3.14 13.62 -37.50
C LYS A 461 -1.97 12.79 -38.01
N VAL A 462 -1.34 13.25 -39.07
CA VAL A 462 -0.16 12.61 -39.67
C VAL A 462 1.03 13.56 -39.52
N PRO A 463 2.08 13.21 -38.78
CA PRO A 463 3.28 14.03 -38.73
C PRO A 463 3.85 14.29 -40.13
N GLU A 464 4.03 15.54 -40.50
CA GLU A 464 4.49 15.93 -41.84
C GLU A 464 5.87 15.33 -42.20
N ILE A 465 6.71 15.11 -41.19
CA ILE A 465 8.03 14.48 -41.35
C ILE A 465 7.96 13.00 -41.79
N GLU A 466 6.83 12.35 -41.58
CA GLU A 466 6.63 10.96 -42.00
C GLU A 466 6.21 10.83 -43.47
N LEU A 467 5.85 11.96 -44.12
CA LEU A 467 5.30 11.97 -45.46
C LEU A 467 6.39 12.03 -46.54
N ALA A 468 6.36 11.05 -47.42
CA ALA A 468 7.15 11.05 -48.64
C ALA A 468 6.52 11.95 -49.71
N ARG A 469 5.19 11.88 -49.86
CA ARG A 469 4.44 12.69 -50.82
C ARG A 469 2.95 12.77 -50.48
N ILE A 470 2.28 13.76 -51.04
CA ILE A 470 0.83 13.93 -50.99
C ILE A 470 0.29 13.93 -52.42
N GLU A 471 -0.70 13.10 -52.68
CA GLU A 471 -1.37 12.97 -53.97
C GLU A 471 -2.80 13.52 -53.86
N LEU A 472 -3.21 14.32 -54.83
CA LEU A 472 -4.54 14.92 -54.96
C LEU A 472 -5.15 14.48 -56.28
N ALA A 473 -6.41 14.05 -56.27
CA ALA A 473 -7.15 13.68 -57.48
C ALA A 473 -8.59 14.19 -57.44
N SER A 474 -9.07 14.79 -58.53
CA SER A 474 -10.47 15.20 -58.72
C SER A 474 -10.86 15.04 -60.19
N GLY A 475 -11.69 14.04 -60.50
CA GLY A 475 -11.99 13.68 -61.89
C GLY A 475 -10.71 13.35 -62.68
N PRO A 476 -10.46 13.96 -63.86
CA PRO A 476 -9.22 13.75 -64.63
C PRO A 476 -8.02 14.50 -64.07
N ALA A 477 -8.20 15.47 -63.16
CA ALA A 477 -7.10 16.27 -62.62
C ALA A 477 -6.36 15.50 -61.51
N GLN A 478 -5.04 15.35 -61.65
CA GLN A 478 -4.18 14.73 -60.66
C GLN A 478 -2.93 15.59 -60.39
N ARG A 479 -2.55 15.73 -59.12
CA ARG A 479 -1.31 16.40 -58.70
C ARG A 479 -0.64 15.62 -57.59
N ALA A 480 0.68 15.58 -57.61
CA ALA A 480 1.47 14.98 -56.54
C ALA A 480 2.57 15.96 -56.10
N TYR A 481 2.80 16.01 -54.80
CA TYR A 481 3.77 16.91 -54.19
C TYR A 481 4.71 16.10 -53.29
N ALA A 482 6.00 16.38 -53.35
CA ALA A 482 7.03 15.71 -52.54
C ALA A 482 7.95 16.73 -51.90
N ARG A 483 8.60 16.36 -50.79
CA ARG A 483 9.54 17.23 -50.09
C ARG A 483 10.95 17.10 -50.67
N ASP A 484 11.65 18.21 -50.81
CA ASP A 484 13.08 18.22 -51.09
C ASP A 484 13.93 17.99 -49.83
N ASP A 485 15.25 17.93 -50.02
CA ASP A 485 16.25 17.79 -48.95
C ASP A 485 16.24 18.94 -47.93
N LYS A 486 15.68 20.09 -48.32
CA LYS A 486 15.50 21.29 -47.48
C LYS A 486 14.10 21.35 -46.85
N GLY A 487 13.28 20.32 -47.05
CA GLY A 487 11.95 20.19 -46.48
C GLY A 487 10.85 21.01 -47.17
N ARG A 488 11.12 21.59 -48.33
CA ARG A 488 10.15 22.38 -49.13
C ARG A 488 9.30 21.46 -50.00
N TRP A 489 8.03 21.80 -50.18
CA TRP A 489 7.12 21.07 -51.05
C TRP A 489 7.32 21.46 -52.52
N LEU A 490 7.61 20.49 -53.37
CA LEU A 490 7.74 20.63 -54.82
C LEU A 490 6.59 19.90 -55.52
N ARG A 491 6.07 20.47 -56.61
CA ARG A 491 5.18 19.70 -57.52
C ARG A 491 6.03 18.64 -58.22
N MET A 492 5.65 17.37 -58.08
CA MET A 492 6.38 16.26 -58.71
C MET A 492 6.48 16.48 -60.22
N GLY A 493 7.67 16.29 -60.77
CA GLY A 493 7.99 16.61 -62.17
C GLY A 493 8.46 18.06 -62.41
N THR A 494 8.57 18.88 -61.37
CA THR A 494 9.08 20.26 -61.45
C THR A 494 10.15 20.53 -60.38
N THR A 495 10.92 21.60 -60.55
CA THR A 495 11.90 22.09 -59.56
C THR A 495 11.41 23.32 -58.79
N LEU A 496 10.20 23.79 -59.06
CA LEU A 496 9.61 24.97 -58.44
C LEU A 496 8.91 24.62 -57.13
N GLU A 497 9.16 25.44 -56.11
CA GLU A 497 8.48 25.34 -54.82
C GLU A 497 6.98 25.62 -54.97
N ALA A 498 6.16 24.69 -54.51
CA ALA A 498 4.70 24.79 -54.52
C ALA A 498 4.21 25.56 -53.28
N ARG A 499 4.52 26.86 -53.19
CA ARG A 499 4.22 27.70 -52.02
C ARG A 499 2.74 27.73 -51.65
N GLU A 500 1.85 27.78 -52.64
CA GLU A 500 0.40 27.77 -52.38
C GLU A 500 -0.07 26.42 -51.84
N PHE A 501 0.51 25.31 -52.30
CA PHE A 501 0.23 23.99 -51.73
C PHE A 501 0.78 23.87 -50.31
N ALA A 502 2.00 24.35 -50.05
CA ALA A 502 2.64 24.29 -48.73
C ALA A 502 1.78 24.92 -47.62
N LYS A 503 1.04 26.00 -47.93
CA LYS A 503 0.08 26.63 -47.00
C LYS A 503 -1.10 25.73 -46.61
N LEU A 504 -1.43 24.75 -47.44
CA LEU A 504 -2.56 23.83 -47.24
C LEU A 504 -2.16 22.55 -46.51
N VAL A 505 -0.86 22.23 -46.43
CA VAL A 505 -0.36 20.95 -45.91
C VAL A 505 -0.83 20.71 -44.49
N ASP A 506 -0.80 21.71 -43.60
CA ASP A 506 -1.25 21.55 -42.21
C ASP A 506 -2.71 21.06 -42.13
N GLY A 507 -3.61 21.67 -42.90
CA GLY A 507 -5.01 21.24 -42.99
C GLY A 507 -5.21 19.88 -43.65
N LEU A 508 -4.29 19.45 -44.51
CA LEU A 508 -4.30 18.12 -45.13
C LEU A 508 -3.83 17.03 -44.16
N VAL A 509 -2.82 17.33 -43.34
CA VAL A 509 -2.20 16.36 -42.42
C VAL A 509 -2.88 16.30 -41.06
N THR A 510 -3.60 17.37 -40.68
CA THR A 510 -4.41 17.45 -39.47
C THR A 510 -5.84 17.82 -39.85
N ALA A 511 -6.73 16.83 -39.89
CA ALA A 511 -8.13 17.08 -40.17
C ALA A 511 -8.96 16.99 -38.90
N ARG A 512 -9.82 18.00 -38.70
CA ARG A 512 -10.80 18.07 -37.61
C ARG A 512 -12.19 18.34 -38.16
N ALA A 513 -13.17 17.60 -37.65
CA ALA A 513 -14.57 17.79 -37.94
C ALA A 513 -15.11 19.03 -37.20
N VAL A 514 -16.05 19.72 -37.84
CA VAL A 514 -16.96 20.65 -37.17
C VAL A 514 -18.09 19.86 -36.51
N GLU A 515 -18.55 18.81 -37.20
CA GLU A 515 -19.66 17.96 -36.78
C GLU A 515 -19.46 16.57 -37.39
N LEU A 516 -19.80 15.53 -36.64
CA LEU A 516 -19.76 14.15 -37.12
C LEU A 516 -21.15 13.75 -37.61
N TYR A 517 -21.21 13.11 -38.77
CA TYR A 517 -22.45 12.57 -39.30
C TYR A 517 -22.48 11.05 -39.15
N ARG A 518 -23.69 10.50 -39.11
CA ARG A 518 -23.87 9.06 -39.29
C ARG A 518 -23.61 8.72 -40.75
N ARG A 519 -23.05 7.54 -40.98
CA ARG A 519 -22.78 7.04 -42.33
C ARG A 519 -24.10 6.94 -43.11
N GLY A 520 -24.19 7.66 -44.22
CA GLY A 520 -25.22 7.49 -45.24
C GLY A 520 -24.65 6.87 -46.52
N ASP A 521 -25.53 6.42 -47.42
CA ASP A 521 -25.15 5.91 -48.76
C ASP A 521 -24.77 7.03 -49.74
N GLU A 522 -24.86 8.28 -49.31
CA GLU A 522 -24.68 9.44 -50.17
C GLU A 522 -23.20 9.68 -50.49
N THR A 523 -22.94 10.13 -51.71
CA THR A 523 -21.59 10.46 -52.21
C THR A 523 -21.39 11.97 -52.25
N PRO A 524 -20.23 12.48 -51.81
CA PRO A 524 -19.91 13.88 -52.01
C PRO A 524 -19.85 14.20 -53.51
N THR A 525 -20.47 15.32 -53.89
CA THR A 525 -20.25 15.99 -55.17
C THR A 525 -18.93 16.75 -55.13
N GLU A 526 -18.26 16.91 -56.27
CA GLU A 526 -16.97 17.63 -56.36
C GLU A 526 -15.90 17.07 -55.41
N ALA A 527 -15.82 15.73 -55.32
CA ALA A 527 -14.91 15.04 -54.41
C ALA A 527 -13.46 15.13 -54.89
N ILE A 528 -12.59 15.59 -53.98
CA ILE A 528 -11.14 15.57 -54.08
C ILE A 528 -10.65 14.43 -53.21
N THR A 529 -10.05 13.41 -53.83
CA THR A 529 -9.32 12.37 -53.11
C THR A 529 -7.94 12.90 -52.73
N VAL A 530 -7.63 12.83 -51.44
CA VAL A 530 -6.32 13.14 -50.87
C VAL A 530 -5.70 11.84 -50.38
N ARG A 531 -4.46 11.57 -50.81
CA ARG A 531 -3.69 10.43 -50.36
C ARG A 531 -2.35 10.89 -49.78
N LEU A 532 -2.18 10.68 -48.47
CA LEU A 532 -0.98 11.00 -47.71
C LEU A 532 -0.07 9.77 -47.68
N VAL A 533 1.02 9.77 -48.46
CA VAL A 533 1.93 8.62 -48.59
C VAL A 533 3.14 8.80 -47.69
N ARG A 534 3.40 7.82 -46.82
CA ARG A 534 4.49 7.82 -45.85
C ARG A 534 5.78 7.24 -46.44
N TYR A 535 6.94 7.57 -45.86
CA TYR A 535 8.23 6.97 -46.25
C TYR A 535 8.28 5.45 -46.02
N THR A 536 7.46 4.93 -45.12
CA THR A 536 7.27 3.48 -44.89
C THR A 536 6.51 2.77 -46.01
N GLY A 537 5.94 3.51 -46.97
CA GLY A 537 5.12 2.98 -48.06
C GLY A 537 3.62 2.84 -47.73
N THR A 538 3.21 3.05 -46.48
CA THR A 538 1.79 3.09 -46.10
C THR A 538 1.16 4.43 -46.48
N ALA A 539 -0.16 4.47 -46.68
CA ALA A 539 -0.87 5.70 -47.03
C ALA A 539 -2.22 5.83 -46.30
N LEU A 540 -2.57 7.06 -45.94
CA LEU A 540 -3.92 7.43 -45.53
C LEU A 540 -4.63 8.06 -46.73
N GLU A 541 -5.80 7.56 -47.09
CA GLU A 541 -6.63 8.11 -48.17
C GLU A 541 -7.97 8.59 -47.61
N TYR A 542 -8.38 9.79 -48.00
CA TYR A 542 -9.68 10.37 -47.66
C TYR A 542 -10.20 11.27 -48.78
N GLN A 543 -11.50 11.53 -48.78
CA GLN A 543 -12.16 12.43 -49.72
C GLN A 543 -12.62 13.71 -49.02
N LEU A 544 -12.42 14.84 -49.68
CA LEU A 544 -13.04 16.12 -49.35
C LEU A 544 -13.98 16.49 -50.48
N GLY A 545 -15.25 16.75 -50.19
CA GLY A 545 -16.19 17.18 -51.23
C GLY A 545 -17.34 17.99 -50.67
N ARG A 546 -18.27 18.38 -51.54
CA ARG A 546 -19.49 19.08 -51.14
C ARG A 546 -20.66 18.11 -51.13
N TRP A 547 -21.49 18.18 -50.12
CA TRP A 547 -22.67 17.35 -50.01
C TRP A 547 -23.85 18.16 -49.47
N LYS A 548 -25.07 17.80 -49.87
CA LYS A 548 -26.29 18.46 -49.42
C LYS A 548 -26.81 17.74 -48.18
N SER A 549 -26.77 18.41 -47.04
CA SER A 549 -27.25 17.88 -45.76
C SER A 549 -28.74 17.53 -45.81
N PRO A 550 -29.28 16.76 -44.84
CA PRO A 550 -30.71 16.43 -44.79
C PRO A 550 -31.58 17.68 -44.63
N GLN A 551 -31.01 18.77 -44.12
CA GLN A 551 -31.64 20.09 -43.98
C GLN A 551 -31.51 20.94 -45.25
N GLY A 552 -30.83 20.44 -46.29
CA GLY A 552 -30.67 21.07 -47.59
C GLY A 552 -29.44 21.98 -47.75
N GLU A 553 -28.59 22.11 -46.74
CA GLU A 553 -27.38 22.94 -46.77
C GLU A 553 -26.25 22.23 -47.52
N VAL A 554 -25.53 22.92 -48.41
CA VAL A 554 -24.33 22.35 -49.05
C VAL A 554 -23.11 22.56 -48.14
N VAL A 555 -22.59 21.49 -47.57
CA VAL A 555 -21.45 21.49 -46.64
C VAL A 555 -20.25 20.76 -47.20
N ALA A 556 -19.05 21.16 -46.79
CA ALA A 556 -17.84 20.39 -47.07
C ALA A 556 -17.79 19.17 -46.15
N VAL A 557 -17.59 18.00 -46.73
CA VAL A 557 -17.54 16.73 -46.01
C VAL A 557 -16.20 16.05 -46.20
N TYR A 558 -15.72 15.48 -45.12
CA TYR A 558 -14.62 14.52 -45.07
C TYR A 558 -15.19 13.10 -45.07
N ARG A 559 -14.61 12.23 -45.88
CA ARG A 559 -14.98 10.81 -45.94
C ARG A 559 -13.75 9.91 -46.00
N THR A 560 -13.71 8.91 -45.13
CA THR A 560 -12.85 7.72 -45.26
C THR A 560 -13.71 6.47 -45.35
N GLY A 561 -13.09 5.29 -45.40
CA GLY A 561 -13.81 4.03 -45.19
C GLY A 561 -14.52 3.95 -43.82
N GLU A 562 -14.07 4.73 -42.84
CA GLU A 562 -14.51 4.63 -41.44
C GLU A 562 -15.27 5.87 -40.93
N ARG A 563 -15.06 7.06 -41.51
CA ARG A 563 -15.64 8.32 -40.98
C ARG A 563 -16.34 9.14 -42.06
N PHE A 564 -17.42 9.81 -41.67
CA PHE A 564 -18.15 10.80 -42.46
C PHE A 564 -18.45 12.03 -41.59
N ALA A 565 -17.95 13.20 -41.98
CA ALA A 565 -17.96 14.38 -41.11
C ALA A 565 -18.05 15.68 -41.88
N ARG A 566 -18.70 16.69 -41.30
CA ARG A 566 -18.60 18.08 -41.75
C ARG A 566 -17.22 18.61 -41.41
N VAL A 567 -16.57 19.25 -42.37
CA VAL A 567 -15.33 19.99 -42.15
C VAL A 567 -15.49 21.44 -42.57
N LYS A 568 -14.50 22.25 -42.18
CA LYS A 568 -14.34 23.63 -42.62
C LYS A 568 -14.22 23.71 -44.16
N PRO A 569 -15.05 24.52 -44.85
CA PRO A 569 -15.10 24.51 -46.32
C PRO A 569 -13.86 25.10 -47.01
N GLU A 570 -13.04 25.86 -46.28
CA GLU A 570 -11.89 26.58 -46.79
C GLU A 570 -10.85 25.63 -47.42
N LEU A 571 -10.63 24.46 -46.82
CA LEU A 571 -9.68 23.49 -47.34
C LEU A 571 -10.15 22.89 -48.67
N HIS A 572 -11.43 22.52 -48.77
CA HIS A 572 -12.00 22.02 -50.04
C HIS A 572 -11.90 23.10 -51.12
N ALA A 573 -12.34 24.32 -50.84
CA ALA A 573 -12.29 25.43 -51.79
C ALA A 573 -10.86 25.75 -52.28
N ALA A 574 -9.88 25.75 -51.37
CA ALA A 574 -8.49 25.99 -51.71
C ALA A 574 -7.89 24.87 -52.57
N LEU A 575 -8.21 23.61 -52.29
CA LEU A 575 -7.76 22.47 -53.08
C LEU A 575 -8.42 22.43 -54.46
N SER A 576 -9.70 22.78 -54.56
CA SER A 576 -10.39 22.93 -55.86
C SER A 576 -9.71 23.99 -56.72
N ALA A 577 -9.42 25.17 -56.16
CA ALA A 577 -8.69 26.23 -56.86
C ALA A 577 -7.29 25.78 -57.31
N LEU A 578 -6.57 25.05 -56.44
CA LEU A 578 -5.24 24.52 -56.75
C LEU A 578 -5.26 23.50 -57.90
N LEU A 579 -6.30 22.65 -57.98
CA LEU A 579 -6.43 21.65 -59.03
C LEU A 579 -6.87 22.27 -60.37
N SER A 580 -7.66 23.35 -60.33
CA SER A 580 -8.13 24.09 -61.51
C SER A 580 -7.10 25.06 -62.12
N ALA A 581 -6.09 25.50 -61.36
CA ALA A 581 -5.05 26.42 -61.86
C ALA A 581 -3.96 25.65 -62.64
N GLU A 582 -3.90 25.78 -63.97
CA GLU A 582 -2.99 25.07 -64.91
C GLU A 582 -1.55 24.83 -64.39
#